data_AF-A0A0N4Z762-F1
#
_entry.id   AF-A0A0N4Z762-F1
#
_cell.length_a   1.000
_cell.length_b   1.000
_cell.length_c   1.000
_cell.angle_alpha   90.00
_cell.angle_beta   90.00
_cell.angle_gamma   90.00
#
_symmetry.space_group_name_H-M   'P 1'
#
loop_
_entity.id
_entity.type
_entity.pdbx_description
1 polymer ?
#
loop_
_entity_poly.entity_id
_entity_poly.type
_entity_poly.pdbx_seq_one_letter_code
_entity_poly.pdbx_strand_id
1 'polypeptide(L)'
;MKIEPNSSRITLVLHLTIDFFKYLEKQIKIWEGPISVALVIPRAEVIKCPNNKIKLCGIYDEKNFIIFKILYYFKKIFNPYKVSLHLLYDNDGINNCVPIIINEIKDNDNLMEKYKKGLELGRKLPSPQKVYPINVARNIARMGKKTELFLSSDIENFSSDKYETKVSKIALKYLLEQKRKIVLVHRRFEYDIGASRPKNKKELKNLYIQKKASMFHASFYMQAHYIPYINQWMAVPEDDNVTSIFMTTNFTKYFWEPQFVGDNRVPYHLEEFPYRIRSNTHLGILMCHQEFRFAILNDVFMAHEGRRKKLNDNEEKSFKKGFNSIKKTIFDFNRWIKSNYPNMKKKCPSFLTA
;
A
#
# COMPACT_ATOMS: atom_id res chain seq x y z
N MET A 1 8.10 7.85 16.88
CA MET A 1 7.18 7.39 17.95
C MET A 1 7.82 6.26 18.71
N LYS A 2 7.91 6.31 20.05
CA LYS A 2 8.25 5.12 20.85
C LYS A 2 7.03 4.20 20.84
N ILE A 3 7.21 2.94 20.46
CA ILE A 3 6.14 1.94 20.45
C ILE A 3 6.55 0.87 21.45
N GLU A 4 5.66 0.60 22.41
CA GLU A 4 5.90 -0.44 23.39
C GLU A 4 6.00 -1.82 22.72
N PRO A 5 6.87 -2.72 23.23
CA PRO A 5 6.80 -4.13 22.90
C PRO A 5 5.37 -4.65 23.14
N ASN A 6 4.81 -5.41 22.18
CA ASN A 6 3.43 -5.93 22.21
C ASN A 6 2.30 -4.89 22.01
N SER A 7 2.63 -3.71 21.49
CA SER A 7 1.63 -2.72 21.08
C SER A 7 0.61 -3.29 20.07
N SER A 8 -0.68 -3.09 20.35
CA SER A 8 -1.80 -3.42 19.45
C SER A 8 -2.00 -2.40 18.32
N ARG A 9 -1.14 -1.38 18.23
CA ARG A 9 -1.21 -0.38 17.17
C ARG A 9 -0.96 -1.01 15.80
N ILE A 10 -1.56 -0.44 14.76
CA ILE A 10 -1.46 -0.94 13.38
C ILE A 10 -0.62 0.04 12.55
N THR A 11 0.47 -0.45 11.96
CA THR A 11 1.26 0.35 11.01
C THR A 11 0.58 0.34 9.65
N LEU A 12 0.28 1.52 9.09
CA LEU A 12 -0.11 1.67 7.69
C LEU A 12 1.15 1.58 6.82
N VAL A 13 1.20 0.58 5.97
CA VAL A 13 2.29 0.30 5.04
C VAL A 13 1.91 0.85 3.67
N LEU A 14 2.69 1.82 3.20
CA LEU A 14 2.45 2.56 1.97
C LEU A 14 3.68 2.48 1.05
N HIS A 15 3.43 2.65 -0.24
CA HIS A 15 4.47 2.80 -1.24
C HIS A 15 4.07 3.90 -2.23
N LEU A 16 5.05 4.60 -2.77
CA LEU A 16 4.81 5.67 -3.75
C LEU A 16 6.03 5.99 -4.61
N THR A 17 5.78 6.73 -5.68
CA THR A 17 6.73 7.59 -6.37
C THR A 17 6.46 9.05 -5.98
N ILE A 18 7.41 9.96 -6.25
CA ILE A 18 7.35 11.35 -5.76
C ILE A 18 6.12 12.14 -6.24
N ASP A 19 5.53 11.79 -7.38
CA ASP A 19 4.32 12.40 -7.93
C ASP A 19 3.08 12.17 -7.06
N PHE A 20 3.06 11.09 -6.29
CA PHE A 20 2.02 10.76 -5.31
C PHE A 20 2.32 11.28 -3.89
N PHE A 21 3.46 11.97 -3.68
CA PHE A 21 3.91 12.38 -2.34
C PHE A 21 2.92 13.30 -1.61
N LYS A 22 2.15 14.12 -2.34
CA LYS A 22 1.08 14.97 -1.78
C LYS A 22 0.06 14.20 -0.93
N TYR A 23 -0.18 12.92 -1.22
CA TYR A 23 -1.18 12.14 -0.50
C TYR A 23 -0.71 11.77 0.90
N LEU A 24 0.61 11.74 1.14
CA LEU A 24 1.17 11.47 2.47
C LEU A 24 0.74 12.54 3.49
N GLU A 25 0.57 13.79 3.06
CA GLU A 25 0.05 14.88 3.90
C GLU A 25 -1.32 14.53 4.49
N LYS A 26 -2.20 13.98 3.65
CA LYS A 26 -3.55 13.59 4.03
C LYS A 26 -3.53 12.30 4.86
N GLN A 27 -2.64 11.35 4.55
CA GLN A 27 -2.46 10.14 5.35
C GLN A 27 -2.00 10.44 6.78
N ILE A 28 -1.07 11.38 6.97
CA ILE A 28 -0.64 11.81 8.32
C ILE A 28 -1.81 12.39 9.12
N LYS A 29 -2.78 13.05 8.49
CA LYS A 29 -3.93 13.61 9.20
C LYS A 29 -5.00 12.56 9.53
N ILE A 30 -5.20 11.57 8.64
CA ILE A 30 -6.31 10.61 8.73
C ILE A 30 -5.92 9.35 9.52
N TRP A 31 -4.75 8.78 9.27
CA TRP A 31 -4.37 7.51 9.91
C TRP A 31 -3.90 7.75 11.35
N GLU A 32 -4.51 7.10 12.33
CA GLU A 32 -4.21 7.34 13.75
C GLU A 32 -2.89 6.70 14.19
N GLY A 33 -2.50 5.60 13.53
CA GLY A 33 -1.33 4.77 13.86
C GLY A 33 0.00 5.20 13.22
N PRO A 34 1.06 4.39 13.42
CA PRO A 34 2.31 4.54 12.67
C PRO A 34 2.09 4.38 11.17
N ILE A 35 2.97 5.00 10.37
CA ILE A 35 3.01 4.88 8.92
C ILE A 35 4.43 4.46 8.52
N SER A 36 4.56 3.45 7.68
CA SER A 36 5.81 3.06 7.05
C SER A 36 5.69 3.19 5.54
N VAL A 37 6.63 3.90 4.92
CA VAL A 37 6.49 4.36 3.54
C VAL A 37 7.75 4.02 2.74
N ALA A 38 7.60 3.29 1.63
CA ALA A 38 8.65 3.14 0.64
C ALA A 38 8.48 4.18 -0.47
N LEU A 39 9.48 5.04 -0.66
CA LEU A 39 9.56 6.00 -1.75
C LEU A 39 10.55 5.48 -2.80
N VAL A 40 10.02 5.17 -3.99
CA VAL A 40 10.86 4.78 -5.13
C VAL A 40 11.49 6.04 -5.73
N ILE A 41 12.82 6.08 -5.75
CA ILE A 41 13.62 7.18 -6.26
C ILE A 41 14.55 6.71 -7.39
N PRO A 42 14.99 7.62 -8.27
CA PRO A 42 16.02 7.32 -9.26
C PRO A 42 17.31 6.86 -8.58
N ARG A 43 18.09 6.07 -9.32
CA ARG A 43 19.43 5.71 -8.88
C ARG A 43 20.33 6.95 -8.89
N ALA A 44 21.16 7.10 -7.86
CA ALA A 44 22.20 8.12 -7.83
C ALA A 44 23.29 7.82 -8.87
N GLU A 45 23.85 8.86 -9.48
CA GLU A 45 25.03 8.72 -10.34
C GLU A 45 26.25 8.42 -9.47
N VAL A 46 27.01 7.39 -9.84
CA VAL A 46 28.20 6.98 -9.07
C VAL A 46 29.42 7.73 -9.59
N ILE A 47 30.06 8.51 -8.71
CA ILE A 47 31.28 9.28 -9.01
C ILE A 47 32.43 8.88 -8.08
N LYS A 48 33.66 9.28 -8.44
CA LYS A 48 34.78 9.27 -7.49
C LYS A 48 34.52 10.29 -6.39
N CYS A 49 34.64 9.90 -5.12
CA CYS A 49 34.34 10.86 -4.06
C CYS A 49 35.38 11.97 -3.95
N PRO A 50 34.95 13.17 -3.50
CA PRO A 50 35.87 14.25 -3.18
C PRO A 50 36.84 13.92 -2.02
N ASN A 51 36.48 12.96 -1.16
CA ASN A 51 37.28 12.58 0.01
C ASN A 51 38.04 11.27 -0.26
N ASN A 52 39.37 11.29 -0.10
CA ASN A 52 40.26 10.15 -0.33
C ASN A 52 39.96 8.90 0.52
N LYS A 53 39.14 9.00 1.56
CA LYS A 53 38.75 7.85 2.41
C LYS A 53 37.71 6.93 1.76
N ILE A 54 36.87 7.45 0.86
CA ILE A 54 35.81 6.67 0.21
C ILE A 54 36.03 6.76 -1.29
N LYS A 55 36.16 5.62 -1.97
CA LYS A 55 36.50 5.63 -3.41
C LYS A 55 35.35 6.13 -4.29
N LEU A 56 34.12 5.72 -3.98
CA LEU A 56 32.94 5.97 -4.81
C LEU A 56 31.74 6.43 -3.97
N CYS A 57 30.95 7.36 -4.49
CA CYS A 57 29.72 7.87 -3.87
C CYS A 57 28.65 8.13 -4.92
N GLY A 58 27.40 8.09 -4.47
CA GLY A 58 26.24 8.49 -5.26
C GLY A 58 25.98 9.98 -5.12
N ILE A 59 25.78 10.68 -6.23
CA ILE A 59 25.25 12.05 -6.27
C ILE A 59 23.97 12.10 -7.10
N TYR A 60 23.15 13.11 -6.82
CA TYR A 60 21.96 13.41 -7.61
C TYR A 60 22.16 14.71 -8.37
N ASP A 61 21.81 14.71 -9.66
CA ASP A 61 21.72 15.93 -10.45
C ASP A 61 20.68 16.90 -9.87
N GLU A 62 20.72 18.15 -10.31
CA GLU A 62 19.80 19.19 -9.81
C GLU A 62 18.33 18.79 -9.97
N LYS A 63 18.02 18.11 -11.08
CA LYS A 63 16.68 17.65 -11.42
C LYS A 63 16.15 16.65 -10.40
N ASN A 64 16.90 15.61 -10.07
CA ASN A 64 16.48 14.58 -9.11
C ASN A 64 16.67 15.01 -7.66
N PHE A 65 17.58 15.97 -7.39
CA PHE A 65 17.79 16.55 -6.07
C PHE A 65 16.52 17.24 -5.52
N ILE A 66 15.57 17.60 -6.38
CA ILE A 66 14.25 18.10 -5.97
C ILE A 66 13.52 17.14 -5.02
N ILE A 67 13.75 15.83 -5.13
CA ILE A 67 13.15 14.83 -4.22
C ILE A 67 13.57 15.13 -2.79
N PHE A 68 14.86 15.37 -2.54
CA PHE A 68 15.38 15.66 -1.20
C PHE A 68 14.91 17.03 -0.69
N LYS A 69 14.75 18.02 -1.58
CA LYS A 69 14.12 19.31 -1.24
C LYS A 69 12.67 19.13 -0.78
N ILE A 70 11.87 18.34 -1.50
CA ILE A 70 10.49 18.01 -1.11
C ILE A 70 10.47 17.34 0.26
N LEU A 71 11.33 16.34 0.50
CA LEU A 71 11.44 15.65 1.79
C LEU A 71 11.83 16.60 2.93
N TYR A 72 12.79 17.50 2.67
CA TYR A 72 13.24 18.51 3.63
C TYR A 72 12.09 19.45 4.01
N TYR A 73 11.43 20.05 3.02
CA TYR A 73 10.29 20.94 3.29
C TYR A 73 9.15 20.22 3.97
N PHE A 74 8.85 18.99 3.55
CA PHE A 74 7.82 18.17 4.17
C PHE A 74 8.09 17.97 5.65
N LYS A 75 9.33 17.62 6.03
CA LYS A 75 9.72 17.45 7.43
C LYS A 75 9.59 18.74 8.26
N LYS A 76 9.81 19.90 7.64
CA LYS A 76 9.70 21.21 8.31
C LYS A 76 8.25 21.66 8.46
N ILE A 77 7.40 21.32 7.49
CA ILE A 77 5.99 21.75 7.43
C ILE A 77 5.07 20.80 8.19
N PHE A 78 5.23 19.49 7.96
CA PHE A 78 4.36 18.45 8.47
C PHE A 78 5.10 17.67 9.54
N ASN A 79 4.54 17.58 10.74
CA ASN A 79 5.12 16.80 11.83
C ASN A 79 5.11 15.29 11.45
N PRO A 80 6.26 14.69 11.06
CA PRO A 80 6.28 13.34 10.50
C PRO A 80 6.65 12.31 11.57
N TYR A 81 6.45 12.62 12.87
CA TYR A 81 6.90 11.79 14.01
C TYR A 81 6.41 10.33 14.00
N LYS A 82 5.33 10.05 13.25
CA LYS A 82 4.74 8.73 13.06
C LYS A 82 5.08 8.08 11.73
N VAL A 83 5.88 8.73 10.87
CA VAL A 83 6.29 8.23 9.56
C VAL A 83 7.70 7.66 9.62
N SER A 84 7.86 6.41 9.17
CA SER A 84 9.14 5.83 8.77
C SER A 84 9.25 5.88 7.25
N LEU A 85 10.32 6.48 6.73
CA LEU A 85 10.54 6.63 5.29
C LEU A 85 11.72 5.75 4.85
N HIS A 86 11.51 4.99 3.78
CA HIS A 86 12.47 4.07 3.21
C HIS A 86 12.69 4.44 1.74
N LEU A 87 13.91 4.80 1.37
CA LEU A 87 14.26 5.12 0.00
C LEU A 87 14.60 3.83 -0.74
N LEU A 88 13.95 3.62 -1.90
CA LEU A 88 14.14 2.44 -2.75
C LEU A 88 14.62 2.89 -4.13
N TYR A 89 15.73 2.34 -4.60
CA TYR A 89 16.27 2.57 -5.94
C TYR A 89 16.84 1.28 -6.52
N ASP A 90 17.08 1.26 -7.83
CA ASP A 90 17.58 0.09 -8.54
C ASP A 90 19.07 -0.17 -8.24
N ASN A 91 19.44 -1.43 -8.07
CA ASN A 91 20.82 -1.87 -7.89
C ASN A 91 21.32 -2.44 -9.22
N ASP A 92 22.42 -1.93 -9.77
CA ASP A 92 22.95 -2.41 -11.06
C ASP A 92 23.76 -3.70 -10.98
N GLY A 93 23.75 -4.36 -9.82
CA GLY A 93 24.47 -5.61 -9.61
C GLY A 93 25.99 -5.46 -9.55
N ILE A 94 26.53 -4.25 -9.69
CA ILE A 94 27.95 -3.96 -9.47
C ILE A 94 28.09 -3.70 -7.97
N ASN A 95 28.53 -4.73 -7.24
CA ASN A 95 28.80 -4.71 -5.80
C ASN A 95 29.48 -3.41 -5.33
N ASN A 96 28.69 -2.45 -4.88
CA ASN A 96 28.70 -1.89 -3.53
C ASN A 96 27.62 -0.82 -3.41
N CYS A 97 26.83 -0.88 -2.32
CA CYS A 97 26.06 0.27 -1.89
C CYS A 97 27.03 1.41 -1.58
N VAL A 98 27.12 2.39 -2.48
CA VAL A 98 27.94 3.57 -2.26
C VAL A 98 27.20 4.55 -1.35
N PRO A 99 27.89 5.28 -0.46
CA PRO A 99 27.25 6.34 0.31
C PRO A 99 26.71 7.41 -0.65
N ILE A 100 25.47 7.81 -0.40
CA ILE A 100 24.83 8.90 -1.15
C ILE A 100 25.18 10.22 -0.46
N ILE A 101 25.76 11.14 -1.21
CA ILE A 101 26.01 12.50 -0.75
C ILE A 101 24.73 13.30 -0.96
N ILE A 102 24.15 13.78 0.13
CA ILE A 102 23.02 14.71 0.13
C ILE A 102 23.57 16.05 0.60
N ASN A 103 23.63 17.02 -0.30
CA ASN A 103 24.06 18.38 0.03
C ASN A 103 23.13 19.00 1.08
N GLU A 104 23.69 19.81 1.97
CA GLU A 104 22.91 20.50 2.99
C GLU A 104 21.89 21.44 2.32
N ILE A 105 20.62 21.34 2.74
CA ILE A 105 19.54 22.21 2.26
C ILE A 105 19.32 23.31 3.30
N LYS A 106 19.73 24.53 2.97
CA LYS A 106 19.53 25.73 3.81
C LYS A 106 18.42 26.59 3.21
N ASP A 107 17.21 26.36 3.70
CA ASP A 107 16.03 27.12 3.32
C ASP A 107 15.13 27.29 4.54
N ASN A 108 14.80 28.54 4.88
CA ASN A 108 13.97 28.88 6.05
C ASN A 108 12.70 29.67 5.67
N ASP A 109 12.70 30.41 4.57
CA ASP A 109 11.57 31.24 4.15
C ASP A 109 10.74 30.61 3.04
N ASN A 110 9.43 30.93 3.05
CA ASN A 110 8.44 30.51 2.05
C ASN A 110 8.38 29.00 1.81
N LEU A 111 8.58 28.21 2.89
CA LEU A 111 8.66 26.74 2.82
C LEU A 111 7.44 26.11 2.14
N MET A 112 6.23 26.59 2.45
CA MET A 112 4.99 26.07 1.85
C MET A 112 4.94 26.27 0.34
N GLU A 113 5.36 27.43 -0.15
CA GLU A 113 5.37 27.73 -1.58
C GLU A 113 6.44 26.91 -2.29
N LYS A 114 7.65 26.85 -1.72
CA LYS A 114 8.75 26.01 -2.22
C LYS A 114 8.38 24.53 -2.26
N TYR A 115 7.65 24.05 -1.25
CA TYR A 115 7.12 22.70 -1.20
C TYR A 115 6.13 22.43 -2.33
N LYS A 116 5.14 23.32 -2.53
CA LYS A 116 4.17 23.20 -3.64
C LYS A 116 4.87 23.17 -5.01
N LYS A 117 5.80 24.11 -5.24
CA LYS A 117 6.62 24.15 -6.46
C LYS A 117 7.46 22.88 -6.62
N GLY A 118 8.03 22.39 -5.52
CA GLY A 118 8.75 21.11 -5.47
C GLY A 118 7.88 19.94 -5.91
N LEU A 119 6.66 19.82 -5.40
CA LEU A 119 5.71 18.78 -5.81
C LEU A 119 5.38 18.87 -7.32
N GLU A 120 5.19 20.07 -7.86
CA GLU A 120 4.94 20.27 -9.30
C GLU A 120 6.11 19.82 -10.17
N LEU A 121 7.34 20.15 -9.76
CA LEU A 121 8.57 19.70 -10.43
C LEU A 121 8.76 18.19 -10.28
N GLY A 122 8.52 17.64 -9.09
CA GLY A 122 8.59 16.22 -8.79
C GLY A 122 7.68 15.37 -9.68
N ARG A 123 6.45 15.85 -9.94
CA ARG A 123 5.50 15.18 -10.87
C ARG A 123 5.99 15.08 -12.31
N LYS A 124 6.91 15.97 -12.71
CA LYS A 124 7.50 15.99 -14.06
C LYS A 124 8.74 15.10 -14.15
N LEU A 125 9.19 14.49 -13.04
CA LEU A 125 10.29 13.53 -13.09
C LEU A 125 9.86 12.26 -13.84
N PRO A 126 10.76 11.68 -14.64
CA PRO A 126 10.49 10.40 -15.27
C PRO A 126 10.34 9.32 -14.19
N SER A 127 9.57 8.28 -14.50
CA SER A 127 9.48 7.10 -13.64
C SER A 127 10.89 6.54 -13.38
N PRO A 128 11.30 6.33 -12.10
CA PRO A 128 12.62 5.83 -11.77
C PRO A 128 12.98 4.48 -12.41
N GLN A 129 11.95 3.68 -12.73
CA GLN A 129 12.10 2.34 -13.29
C GLN A 129 11.16 2.13 -14.47
N LYS A 130 11.54 1.24 -15.39
CA LYS A 130 10.73 0.87 -16.58
C LYS A 130 9.41 0.20 -16.21
N VAL A 131 9.40 -0.56 -15.12
CA VAL A 131 8.22 -1.19 -14.50
C VAL A 131 8.30 -0.86 -13.01
N TYR A 132 7.20 -0.38 -12.42
CA TYR A 132 7.17 0.00 -11.02
C TYR A 132 7.36 -1.23 -10.11
N PRO A 133 8.31 -1.24 -9.15
CA PRO A 133 8.65 -2.41 -8.34
C PRO A 133 7.68 -2.55 -7.16
N ILE A 134 6.39 -2.70 -7.45
CA ILE A 134 5.31 -2.58 -6.46
C ILE A 134 5.46 -3.52 -5.26
N ASN A 135 5.85 -4.78 -5.49
CA ASN A 135 5.95 -5.77 -4.42
C ASN A 135 7.22 -5.61 -3.60
N VAL A 136 8.34 -5.25 -4.23
CA VAL A 136 9.55 -4.84 -3.52
C VAL A 136 9.27 -3.63 -2.63
N ALA A 137 8.57 -2.61 -3.16
CA ALA A 137 8.22 -1.41 -2.39
C ALA A 137 7.30 -1.73 -1.21
N ARG A 138 6.28 -2.59 -1.40
CA ARG A 138 5.42 -3.10 -0.33
C ARG A 138 6.23 -3.84 0.74
N ASN A 139 7.14 -4.72 0.34
CA ASN A 139 7.97 -5.49 1.25
C ASN A 139 8.93 -4.61 2.04
N ILE A 140 9.62 -3.66 1.40
CA ILE A 140 10.51 -2.68 2.04
C ILE A 140 9.75 -1.83 3.07
N ALA A 141 8.60 -1.27 2.69
CA ALA A 141 7.76 -0.53 3.61
C ALA A 141 7.27 -1.43 4.77
N ARG A 142 6.93 -2.68 4.48
CA ARG A 142 6.50 -3.64 5.51
C ARG A 142 7.63 -4.03 6.46
N MET A 143 8.86 -4.22 5.98
CA MET A 143 10.03 -4.45 6.83
C MET A 143 10.33 -3.27 7.74
N GLY A 144 10.06 -2.05 7.26
CA GLY A 144 10.20 -0.81 8.02
C GLY A 144 9.15 -0.56 9.11
N LYS A 145 8.11 -1.40 9.19
CA LYS A 145 7.00 -1.20 10.14
C LYS A 145 7.44 -1.30 11.59
N LYS A 146 6.75 -0.59 12.48
CA LYS A 146 7.10 -0.50 13.91
C LYS A 146 6.23 -1.35 14.82
N THR A 147 5.24 -2.05 14.27
CA THR A 147 4.25 -2.86 15.00
C THR A 147 4.13 -4.25 14.37
N GLU A 148 3.69 -5.25 15.13
CA GLU A 148 3.38 -6.58 14.58
C GLU A 148 2.20 -6.53 13.61
N LEU A 149 1.17 -5.75 13.94
CA LEU A 149 0.00 -5.54 13.09
C LEU A 149 0.26 -4.52 11.99
N PHE A 150 -0.25 -4.76 10.79
CA PHE A 150 -0.10 -3.84 9.66
C PHE A 150 -1.29 -3.87 8.71
N LEU A 151 -1.43 -2.79 7.95
CA LEU A 151 -2.31 -2.66 6.81
C LEU A 151 -1.50 -2.18 5.59
N SER A 152 -1.40 -2.98 4.54
CA SER A 152 -0.81 -2.53 3.27
C SER A 152 -1.88 -1.93 2.36
N SER A 153 -1.66 -0.70 1.88
CA SER A 153 -2.62 0.01 1.02
C SER A 153 -1.93 0.91 0.00
N ASP A 154 -2.61 1.20 -1.12
CA ASP A 154 -2.19 2.29 -2.00
C ASP A 154 -2.44 3.63 -1.29
N ILE A 155 -1.54 4.59 -1.50
CA ILE A 155 -1.50 5.88 -0.79
C ILE A 155 -2.74 6.77 -1.01
N GLU A 156 -3.50 6.51 -2.07
CA GLU A 156 -4.71 7.26 -2.43
C GLU A 156 -5.97 6.75 -1.70
N ASN A 157 -5.90 5.61 -1.00
CA ASN A 157 -7.01 5.10 -0.21
C ASN A 157 -6.95 5.68 1.20
N PHE A 158 -8.02 6.33 1.64
CA PHE A 158 -8.13 6.91 2.98
C PHE A 158 -9.11 6.11 3.83
N SER A 159 -8.75 5.83 5.08
CA SER A 159 -9.63 5.12 6.00
C SER A 159 -10.84 5.97 6.41
N SER A 160 -11.91 5.32 6.86
CA SER A 160 -12.94 5.95 7.70
C SER A 160 -12.31 6.48 9.00
N ASP A 161 -13.03 7.36 9.69
CA ASP A 161 -12.56 7.93 10.96
C ASP A 161 -12.53 6.83 12.04
N LYS A 162 -11.58 6.95 12.96
CA LYS A 162 -11.33 5.98 14.04
C LYS A 162 -11.03 4.55 13.57
N TYR A 163 -10.64 4.35 12.30
CA TYR A 163 -10.40 3.02 11.73
C TYR A 163 -9.37 2.24 12.57
N GLU A 164 -8.20 2.82 12.83
CA GLU A 164 -7.10 2.10 13.47
C GLU A 164 -7.43 1.83 14.94
N THR A 165 -8.06 2.79 15.62
CA THR A 165 -8.54 2.62 16.98
C THR A 165 -9.60 1.52 17.10
N LYS A 166 -10.54 1.43 16.15
CA LYS A 166 -11.55 0.35 16.13
C LYS A 166 -10.90 -1.00 15.83
N VAL A 167 -10.07 -1.09 14.80
CA VAL A 167 -9.52 -2.37 14.32
C VAL A 167 -8.44 -2.93 15.24
N SER A 168 -7.64 -2.09 15.90
CA SER A 168 -6.60 -2.54 16.84
C SER A 168 -7.15 -3.38 17.99
N LYS A 169 -8.35 -3.07 18.49
CA LYS A 169 -9.01 -3.83 19.57
C LYS A 169 -9.35 -5.25 19.15
N ILE A 170 -9.92 -5.42 17.96
CA ILE A 170 -10.29 -6.74 17.44
C ILE A 170 -9.06 -7.52 16.95
N ALA A 171 -8.04 -6.82 16.46
CA ALA A 171 -6.75 -7.40 16.07
C ALA A 171 -5.96 -7.91 17.28
N LEU A 172 -5.93 -7.17 18.39
CA LEU A 172 -5.35 -7.63 19.66
C LEU A 172 -5.94 -8.98 20.06
N LYS A 173 -7.27 -9.05 20.15
CA LYS A 173 -7.99 -10.28 20.51
C LYS A 173 -7.70 -11.45 19.57
N TYR A 174 -7.91 -11.27 18.26
CA TYR A 174 -7.88 -12.41 17.34
C TYR A 174 -6.52 -12.73 16.75
N LEU A 175 -5.67 -11.73 16.51
CA LEU A 175 -4.38 -11.91 15.84
C LEU A 175 -3.23 -12.07 16.84
N LEU A 176 -3.22 -11.29 17.92
CA LEU A 176 -2.10 -11.30 18.88
C LEU A 176 -2.33 -12.28 20.04
N GLU A 177 -3.46 -12.18 20.74
CA GLU A 177 -3.77 -13.02 21.91
C GLU A 177 -4.15 -14.45 21.51
N GLN A 178 -5.19 -14.59 20.67
CA GLN A 178 -5.67 -15.92 20.25
C GLN A 178 -4.86 -16.53 19.11
N LYS A 179 -3.98 -15.74 18.46
CA LYS A 179 -3.16 -16.17 17.33
C LYS A 179 -3.96 -16.95 16.27
N ARG A 180 -5.18 -16.51 15.95
CA ARG A 180 -5.99 -17.14 14.90
C ARG A 180 -5.36 -16.88 13.53
N LYS A 181 -5.35 -17.87 12.64
CA LYS A 181 -4.99 -17.69 11.23
C LYS A 181 -6.12 -16.99 10.47
N ILE A 182 -6.34 -15.71 10.78
CA ILE A 182 -7.32 -14.88 10.08
C ILE A 182 -6.67 -13.55 9.67
N VAL A 183 -7.26 -12.88 8.70
CA VAL A 183 -7.01 -11.45 8.43
C VAL A 183 -8.31 -10.67 8.47
N LEU A 184 -8.20 -9.39 8.85
CA LEU A 184 -9.35 -8.52 9.07
C LEU A 184 -9.56 -7.62 7.86
N VAL A 185 -10.52 -7.99 7.02
CA VAL A 185 -10.78 -7.35 5.72
C VAL A 185 -11.78 -6.21 5.89
N HIS A 186 -11.47 -5.04 5.35
CA HIS A 186 -12.42 -3.94 5.21
C HIS A 186 -12.96 -3.84 3.78
N ARG A 187 -14.12 -3.21 3.64
CA ARG A 187 -14.67 -2.87 2.32
C ARG A 187 -13.98 -1.62 1.76
N ARG A 188 -13.85 -1.57 0.43
CA ARG A 188 -13.30 -0.43 -0.30
C ARG A 188 -14.35 0.23 -1.16
N PHE A 189 -14.28 1.55 -1.26
CA PHE A 189 -15.20 2.36 -2.04
C PHE A 189 -14.45 3.38 -2.89
N GLU A 190 -15.07 3.82 -3.98
CA GLU A 190 -14.70 5.02 -4.73
C GLU A 190 -15.80 6.06 -4.55
N TYR A 191 -15.42 7.34 -4.44
CA TYR A 191 -16.35 8.47 -4.39
C TYR A 191 -15.99 9.52 -5.43
N ASP A 192 -16.93 10.39 -5.79
CA ASP A 192 -16.71 11.36 -6.86
C ASP A 192 -15.65 12.42 -6.51
N ILE A 193 -14.93 12.88 -7.53
CA ILE A 193 -13.96 13.97 -7.39
C ILE A 193 -14.68 15.23 -6.88
N GLY A 194 -14.13 15.87 -5.85
CA GLY A 194 -14.70 17.07 -5.25
C GLY A 194 -15.83 16.80 -4.25
N ALA A 195 -16.32 15.56 -4.12
CA ALA A 195 -17.17 15.19 -3.00
C ALA A 195 -16.34 15.08 -1.70
N SER A 196 -16.96 15.37 -0.56
CA SER A 196 -16.32 15.15 0.73
C SER A 196 -16.07 13.67 0.97
N ARG A 197 -14.86 13.32 1.43
CA ARG A 197 -14.53 11.94 1.84
C ARG A 197 -15.54 11.49 2.90
N PRO A 198 -16.22 10.34 2.71
CA PRO A 198 -17.09 9.79 3.74
C PRO A 198 -16.26 9.34 4.94
N LYS A 199 -16.61 9.87 6.12
CA LYS A 199 -15.90 9.60 7.38
C LYS A 199 -16.44 8.39 8.13
N ASN A 200 -17.72 8.08 7.92
CA ASN A 200 -18.49 7.06 8.62
C ASN A 200 -19.48 6.40 7.64
N LYS A 201 -20.11 5.30 8.05
CA LYS A 201 -21.10 4.56 7.24
C LYS A 201 -22.32 5.39 6.90
N LYS A 202 -22.74 6.32 7.78
CA LYS A 202 -23.88 7.21 7.50
C LYS A 202 -23.58 8.09 6.28
N GLU A 203 -22.44 8.77 6.27
CA GLU A 203 -21.98 9.58 5.14
C GLU A 203 -21.75 8.74 3.88
N LEU A 204 -21.11 7.58 4.02
CA LEU A 204 -20.89 6.66 2.91
C LEU A 204 -22.22 6.19 2.29
N LYS A 205 -23.20 5.82 3.12
CA LYS A 205 -24.53 5.39 2.69
C LYS A 205 -25.25 6.51 1.96
N ASN A 206 -25.17 7.75 2.45
CA ASN A 206 -25.73 8.92 1.76
C ASN A 206 -25.11 9.10 0.36
N LEU A 207 -23.77 9.04 0.25
CA LEU A 207 -23.12 9.12 -1.06
C LEU A 207 -23.50 7.94 -1.96
N TYR A 208 -23.63 6.73 -1.41
CA TYR A 208 -24.00 5.53 -2.16
C TYR A 208 -25.43 5.63 -2.73
N ILE A 209 -26.40 6.10 -1.93
CA ILE A 209 -27.78 6.34 -2.36
C ILE A 209 -27.84 7.40 -3.46
N GLN A 210 -27.06 8.48 -3.31
CA GLN A 210 -26.93 9.54 -4.31
C GLN A 210 -26.16 9.13 -5.57
N LYS A 211 -25.69 7.87 -5.65
CA LYS A 211 -24.79 7.39 -6.72
C LYS A 211 -23.51 8.22 -6.84
N LYS A 212 -23.08 8.85 -5.74
CA LYS A 212 -21.83 9.60 -5.54
C LYS A 212 -20.70 8.79 -4.89
N ALA A 213 -21.02 7.57 -4.45
CA ALA A 213 -20.04 6.53 -4.13
C ALA A 213 -20.43 5.17 -4.72
N SER A 214 -19.46 4.31 -4.94
CA SER A 214 -19.65 2.92 -5.40
C SER A 214 -18.63 1.99 -4.74
N MET A 215 -18.86 0.68 -4.81
CA MET A 215 -17.79 -0.27 -4.49
C MET A 215 -16.56 -0.02 -5.36
N PHE A 216 -15.38 -0.26 -4.80
CA PHE A 216 -14.11 0.00 -5.48
C PHE A 216 -14.01 -0.74 -6.83
N HIS A 217 -13.64 -0.01 -7.88
CA HIS A 217 -13.57 -0.49 -9.25
C HIS A 217 -14.89 -1.07 -9.79
N ALA A 218 -16.05 -0.61 -9.30
CA ALA A 218 -17.35 -1.07 -9.80
C ALA A 218 -17.50 -0.95 -11.33
N SER A 219 -16.91 0.08 -11.96
CA SER A 219 -16.95 0.30 -13.41
C SER A 219 -15.85 -0.40 -14.21
N PHE A 220 -14.79 -0.90 -13.56
CA PHE A 220 -13.59 -1.38 -14.25
C PHE A 220 -13.25 -2.84 -13.93
N TYR A 221 -13.31 -3.24 -12.65
CA TYR A 221 -12.92 -4.58 -12.22
C TYR A 221 -13.67 -5.05 -10.96
N MET A 222 -14.99 -4.90 -10.99
CA MET A 222 -15.88 -5.21 -9.85
C MET A 222 -15.66 -6.62 -9.30
N GLN A 223 -15.44 -7.61 -10.17
CA GLN A 223 -15.31 -9.02 -9.77
C GLN A 223 -14.15 -9.25 -8.78
N ALA A 224 -13.06 -8.49 -8.90
CA ALA A 224 -11.89 -8.63 -8.03
C ALA A 224 -12.07 -8.01 -6.65
N HIS A 225 -12.97 -7.05 -6.49
CA HIS A 225 -13.18 -6.36 -5.20
C HIS A 225 -14.56 -6.62 -4.59
N TYR A 226 -15.39 -7.44 -5.25
CA TYR A 226 -16.73 -7.76 -4.78
C TYR A 226 -16.70 -8.52 -3.45
N ILE A 227 -17.47 -8.02 -2.48
CA ILE A 227 -17.79 -8.69 -1.22
C ILE A 227 -19.32 -8.70 -1.09
N PRO A 228 -19.96 -9.88 -0.92
CA PRO A 228 -21.42 -10.00 -0.91
C PRO A 228 -22.08 -9.27 0.25
N TYR A 229 -23.41 -9.11 0.20
CA TYR A 229 -24.24 -8.55 1.28
C TYR A 229 -23.96 -7.07 1.63
N ILE A 230 -23.74 -6.23 0.62
CA ILE A 230 -23.49 -4.79 0.84
C ILE A 230 -24.67 -4.09 1.52
N ASN A 231 -25.92 -4.44 1.17
CA ASN A 231 -27.11 -3.81 1.75
C ASN A 231 -27.25 -4.16 3.24
N GLN A 232 -27.01 -5.42 3.59
CA GLN A 232 -27.01 -5.87 4.99
C GLN A 232 -25.88 -5.18 5.76
N TRP A 233 -24.68 -5.12 5.20
CA TRP A 233 -23.55 -4.42 5.83
C TRP A 233 -23.83 -2.93 6.07
N MET A 234 -24.50 -2.24 5.12
CA MET A 234 -24.94 -0.85 5.25
C MET A 234 -26.10 -0.65 6.24
N ALA A 235 -26.84 -1.71 6.55
CA ALA A 235 -27.97 -1.68 7.48
C ALA A 235 -27.53 -1.85 8.95
N VAL A 236 -26.39 -2.51 9.20
CA VAL A 236 -25.82 -2.62 10.56
C VAL A 236 -25.53 -1.21 11.10
N PRO A 237 -26.08 -0.79 12.26
CA PRO A 237 -25.74 0.48 12.89
C PRO A 237 -24.24 0.56 13.18
N GLU A 238 -23.63 1.72 12.94
CA GLU A 238 -22.20 1.91 13.21
C GLU A 238 -21.96 2.14 14.70
N ASP A 239 -20.93 1.45 15.22
CA ASP A 239 -20.35 1.76 16.52
C ASP A 239 -19.10 2.65 16.32
N ASP A 240 -19.03 3.75 17.06
CA ASP A 240 -17.95 4.73 16.97
C ASP A 240 -16.69 4.32 17.74
N ASN A 241 -16.79 3.34 18.64
CA ASN A 241 -15.74 2.93 19.57
C ASN A 241 -15.16 1.56 19.23
N VAL A 242 -15.95 0.65 18.67
CA VAL A 242 -15.52 -0.71 18.31
C VAL A 242 -15.98 -1.09 16.91
N THR A 243 -15.38 -2.16 16.37
CA THR A 243 -15.84 -2.84 15.14
C THR A 243 -16.11 -4.30 15.47
N SER A 244 -16.92 -4.95 14.65
CA SER A 244 -17.27 -6.37 14.74
C SER A 244 -16.96 -7.12 13.45
N ILE A 245 -16.91 -8.45 13.51
CA ILE A 245 -16.85 -9.30 12.32
C ILE A 245 -18.27 -9.42 11.75
N PHE A 246 -18.45 -8.93 10.52
CA PHE A 246 -19.68 -9.10 9.75
C PHE A 246 -19.87 -10.54 9.27
N MET A 247 -18.82 -11.10 8.68
CA MET A 247 -18.80 -12.49 8.23
C MET A 247 -17.36 -12.99 8.12
N THR A 248 -17.16 -14.30 8.18
CA THR A 248 -15.86 -14.92 7.88
C THR A 248 -16.00 -15.83 6.67
N THR A 249 -15.10 -15.70 5.70
CA THR A 249 -15.10 -16.48 4.46
C THR A 249 -13.73 -17.07 4.16
N ASN A 250 -13.70 -18.03 3.24
CA ASN A 250 -12.48 -18.58 2.65
C ASN A 250 -12.13 -17.81 1.36
N PHE A 251 -10.87 -17.87 0.96
CA PHE A 251 -10.42 -17.31 -0.32
C PHE A 251 -10.74 -18.28 -1.46
N THR A 252 -11.83 -18.04 -2.18
CA THR A 252 -12.34 -19.00 -3.19
C THR A 252 -12.07 -18.57 -4.64
N LYS A 253 -11.71 -17.31 -4.88
CA LYS A 253 -11.56 -16.75 -6.23
C LYS A 253 -10.13 -16.25 -6.44
N TYR A 254 -9.41 -16.79 -7.43
CA TYR A 254 -8.01 -16.42 -7.73
C TYR A 254 -7.83 -14.94 -8.11
N PHE A 255 -8.92 -14.25 -8.48
CA PHE A 255 -8.92 -12.84 -8.83
C PHE A 255 -9.39 -11.92 -7.70
N TRP A 256 -9.83 -12.47 -6.56
CA TRP A 256 -10.27 -11.63 -5.44
C TRP A 256 -9.06 -10.95 -4.80
N GLU A 257 -9.17 -9.64 -4.57
CA GLU A 257 -8.12 -8.78 -4.06
C GLU A 257 -8.60 -8.01 -2.82
N PRO A 258 -8.69 -8.69 -1.67
CA PRO A 258 -9.03 -8.04 -0.40
C PRO A 258 -7.87 -7.18 0.09
N GLN A 259 -8.21 -6.05 0.72
CA GLN A 259 -7.29 -5.33 1.61
C GLN A 259 -7.65 -5.65 3.06
N PHE A 260 -6.63 -5.81 3.89
CA PHE A 260 -6.83 -6.32 5.24
C PHE A 260 -5.75 -5.84 6.22
N VAL A 261 -6.12 -5.87 7.50
CA VAL A 261 -5.17 -5.86 8.61
C VAL A 261 -4.72 -7.30 8.90
N GLY A 262 -3.41 -7.49 9.05
CA GLY A 262 -2.81 -8.77 9.43
C GLY A 262 -1.59 -8.59 10.33
N ASP A 263 -1.04 -9.71 10.81
CA ASP A 263 0.18 -9.76 11.63
C ASP A 263 1.38 -10.34 10.85
N ASN A 264 2.51 -10.53 11.53
CA ASN A 264 3.75 -11.04 10.93
C ASN A 264 3.66 -12.39 10.24
N ARG A 265 2.62 -13.19 10.51
CA ARG A 265 2.43 -14.52 9.89
C ARG A 265 1.89 -14.42 8.46
N VAL A 266 1.34 -13.28 8.06
CA VAL A 266 1.00 -13.03 6.65
C VAL A 266 2.30 -13.06 5.83
N PRO A 267 2.40 -13.81 4.73
CA PRO A 267 3.63 -13.87 3.95
C PRO A 267 3.90 -12.54 3.24
N TYR A 268 5.15 -12.28 2.86
CA TYR A 268 5.49 -11.14 2.01
C TYR A 268 4.90 -11.29 0.60
N HIS A 269 4.79 -10.18 -0.12
CA HIS A 269 4.45 -10.23 -1.54
C HIS A 269 5.61 -10.88 -2.30
N LEU A 270 5.30 -11.76 -3.24
CA LEU A 270 6.27 -12.34 -4.16
C LEU A 270 6.70 -11.27 -5.17
N GLU A 271 8.00 -10.96 -5.18
CA GLU A 271 8.56 -9.83 -5.91
C GLU A 271 8.62 -10.06 -7.42
N GLU A 272 8.53 -11.31 -7.85
CA GLU A 272 8.52 -11.74 -9.26
C GLU A 272 7.21 -11.38 -9.99
N PHE A 273 6.15 -11.04 -9.25
CA PHE A 273 4.88 -10.60 -9.83
C PHE A 273 4.95 -9.11 -10.23
N PRO A 274 4.92 -8.80 -11.54
CA PRO A 274 5.11 -7.44 -12.02
C PRO A 274 3.90 -6.54 -11.78
N TYR A 275 4.15 -5.26 -11.60
CA TYR A 275 3.13 -4.23 -11.76
C TYR A 275 2.62 -4.24 -13.22
N ARG A 276 1.33 -4.45 -13.53
CA ARG A 276 0.13 -4.54 -12.68
C ARG A 276 -0.61 -5.88 -12.70
N ILE A 277 0.06 -6.93 -13.13
CA ILE A 277 -0.62 -8.19 -13.42
C ILE A 277 -0.45 -9.11 -12.22
N ARG A 278 -1.54 -9.37 -11.51
CA ARG A 278 -1.56 -10.25 -10.32
C ARG A 278 -0.61 -9.79 -9.20
N SER A 279 -0.24 -8.51 -9.18
CA SER A 279 0.70 -7.96 -8.21
C SER A 279 0.24 -8.08 -6.76
N ASN A 280 -1.07 -8.23 -6.48
CA ASN A 280 -1.57 -8.44 -5.12
C ASN A 280 -2.36 -9.77 -4.95
N THR A 281 -3.02 -10.25 -6.00
CA THR A 281 -3.89 -11.45 -5.91
C THR A 281 -3.13 -12.74 -5.58
N HIS A 282 -1.82 -12.82 -5.90
CA HIS A 282 -1.00 -13.98 -5.53
C HIS A 282 -0.89 -14.16 -4.00
N LEU A 283 -0.91 -13.05 -3.25
CA LEU A 283 -0.84 -13.07 -1.79
C LEU A 283 -2.08 -13.75 -1.19
N GLY A 284 -3.26 -13.46 -1.71
CA GLY A 284 -4.50 -14.11 -1.28
C GLY A 284 -4.50 -15.62 -1.54
N ILE A 285 -3.96 -16.06 -2.67
CA ILE A 285 -3.78 -17.48 -2.98
C ILE A 285 -2.81 -18.14 -2.00
N LEU A 286 -1.65 -17.53 -1.77
CA LEU A 286 -0.64 -18.05 -0.84
C LEU A 286 -1.20 -18.15 0.59
N MET A 287 -1.90 -17.11 1.05
CA MET A 287 -2.57 -17.10 2.35
C MET A 287 -3.63 -18.19 2.47
N CYS A 288 -4.40 -18.45 1.41
CA CYS A 288 -5.34 -19.58 1.38
C CYS A 288 -4.62 -20.90 1.63
N HIS A 289 -3.50 -21.14 0.93
CA HIS A 289 -2.71 -22.37 1.08
C HIS A 289 -2.03 -22.47 2.46
N GLN A 290 -1.84 -21.34 3.15
CA GLN A 290 -1.40 -21.28 4.54
C GLN A 290 -2.56 -21.34 5.56
N GLU A 291 -3.78 -21.60 5.09
CA GLU A 291 -5.02 -21.80 5.86
C GLU A 291 -5.56 -20.53 6.54
N PHE A 292 -5.22 -19.34 6.02
CA PHE A 292 -5.83 -18.10 6.50
C PHE A 292 -7.31 -18.03 6.11
N ARG A 293 -8.13 -17.53 7.04
CA ARG A 293 -9.51 -17.12 6.76
C ARG A 293 -9.63 -15.59 6.70
N PHE A 294 -10.68 -15.10 6.06
CA PHE A 294 -10.89 -13.68 5.78
C PHE A 294 -12.11 -13.19 6.54
N ALA A 295 -11.89 -12.48 7.64
CA ALA A 295 -12.93 -11.92 8.48
C ALA A 295 -13.28 -10.51 7.99
N ILE A 296 -14.45 -10.36 7.36
CA ILE A 296 -14.94 -9.08 6.88
C ILE A 296 -15.45 -8.27 8.07
N LEU A 297 -14.95 -7.05 8.22
CA LEU A 297 -15.29 -6.14 9.30
C LEU A 297 -16.55 -5.31 9.00
N ASN A 298 -17.27 -4.96 10.06
CA ASN A 298 -18.26 -3.87 10.07
C ASN A 298 -17.57 -2.52 10.36
N ASP A 299 -18.31 -1.42 10.20
CA ASP A 299 -17.99 -0.10 10.82
C ASP A 299 -16.70 0.59 10.37
N VAL A 300 -15.94 -0.05 9.49
CA VAL A 300 -14.69 0.47 8.94
C VAL A 300 -14.60 0.18 7.45
N PHE A 301 -14.06 1.14 6.71
CA PHE A 301 -13.83 1.04 5.28
C PHE A 301 -12.67 1.93 4.85
N MET A 302 -12.22 1.76 3.62
CA MET A 302 -11.34 2.74 2.96
C MET A 302 -12.00 3.27 1.70
N ALA A 303 -11.74 4.53 1.38
CA ALA A 303 -12.34 5.24 0.27
C ALA A 303 -11.27 5.93 -0.58
N HIS A 304 -11.39 5.78 -1.89
CA HIS A 304 -10.55 6.40 -2.91
C HIS A 304 -11.33 7.51 -3.62
N GLU A 305 -10.69 8.67 -3.84
CA GLU A 305 -11.32 9.77 -4.57
C GLU A 305 -11.18 9.59 -6.08
N GLY A 306 -12.29 9.76 -6.79
CA GLY A 306 -12.38 9.53 -8.22
C GLY A 306 -12.70 8.08 -8.56
N ARG A 307 -13.62 7.91 -9.53
CA ARG A 307 -13.97 6.63 -10.12
C ARG A 307 -13.18 6.44 -11.40
N ARG A 308 -12.26 5.48 -11.41
CA ARG A 308 -11.50 5.20 -12.62
C ARG A 308 -12.37 4.43 -13.62
N LYS A 309 -12.54 4.99 -14.82
CA LYS A 309 -13.27 4.35 -15.92
C LYS A 309 -12.37 3.55 -16.85
N LYS A 310 -11.11 3.95 -17.02
CA LYS A 310 -10.11 3.30 -17.89
C LYS A 310 -8.69 3.48 -17.33
N LEU A 311 -7.77 2.66 -17.81
CA LEU A 311 -6.33 2.85 -17.62
C LEU A 311 -5.86 4.07 -18.44
N ASN A 312 -4.83 4.76 -17.96
CA ASN A 312 -4.13 5.76 -18.78
C ASN A 312 -3.02 5.13 -19.66
N ASP A 313 -2.38 5.92 -20.52
CA ASP A 313 -1.41 5.40 -21.49
C ASP A 313 -0.16 4.78 -20.84
N ASN A 314 0.37 5.40 -19.78
CA ASN A 314 1.54 4.87 -19.04
C ASN A 314 1.21 3.55 -18.35
N GLU A 315 -0.01 3.50 -17.86
CA GLU A 315 -0.66 2.41 -17.20
C GLU A 315 -0.89 1.20 -18.14
N GLU A 316 -1.29 1.45 -19.38
CA GLU A 316 -1.42 0.44 -20.44
C GLU A 316 -0.04 -0.06 -20.91
N LYS A 317 0.93 0.85 -21.10
CA LYS A 317 2.32 0.48 -21.42
C LYS A 317 2.92 -0.42 -20.34
N SER A 318 2.66 -0.13 -19.07
CA SER A 318 3.11 -0.95 -17.94
C SER A 318 2.47 -2.35 -17.97
N PHE A 319 1.18 -2.44 -18.29
CA PHE A 319 0.49 -3.72 -18.45
C PHE A 319 1.12 -4.57 -19.56
N LYS A 320 1.32 -3.99 -20.76
CA LYS A 320 1.93 -4.70 -21.90
C LYS A 320 3.33 -5.24 -21.56
N LYS A 321 4.15 -4.45 -20.86
CA LYS A 321 5.50 -4.88 -20.42
C LYS A 321 5.45 -6.03 -19.41
N GLY A 322 4.58 -5.95 -18.40
CA GLY A 322 4.44 -7.00 -17.39
C GLY A 322 3.86 -8.31 -17.94
N PHE A 323 3.08 -8.24 -19.02
CA PHE A 323 2.42 -9.41 -19.60
C PHE A 323 3.42 -10.42 -20.19
N ASN A 324 4.56 -9.96 -20.71
CA ASN A 324 5.54 -10.87 -21.32
C ASN A 324 6.23 -11.79 -20.30
N SER A 325 6.41 -11.35 -19.04
CA SER A 325 7.03 -12.16 -17.99
C SER A 325 6.04 -12.98 -17.16
N ILE A 326 4.76 -12.60 -17.13
CA ILE A 326 3.79 -13.18 -16.18
C ILE A 326 3.51 -14.67 -16.40
N LYS A 327 3.57 -15.16 -17.65
CA LYS A 327 3.24 -16.56 -17.96
C LYS A 327 4.15 -17.53 -17.20
N LYS A 328 5.46 -17.28 -17.25
CA LYS A 328 6.45 -18.06 -16.51
C LYS A 328 6.25 -17.92 -15.01
N THR A 329 6.08 -16.70 -14.50
CA THR A 329 5.82 -16.44 -13.07
C THR A 329 4.60 -17.20 -12.55
N ILE A 330 3.49 -17.20 -13.29
CA ILE A 330 2.26 -17.93 -12.92
C ILE A 330 2.52 -19.44 -12.90
N PHE A 331 3.21 -19.96 -13.91
CA PHE A 331 3.52 -21.38 -14.01
C PHE A 331 4.40 -21.83 -12.84
N ASP A 332 5.49 -21.12 -12.57
CA ASP A 332 6.42 -21.41 -11.49
C ASP A 332 5.73 -21.29 -10.12
N PHE A 333 4.92 -20.24 -9.90
CA PHE A 333 4.13 -20.08 -8.68
C PHE A 333 3.13 -21.22 -8.47
N ASN A 334 2.37 -21.59 -9.50
CA ASN A 334 1.39 -22.68 -9.42
C ASN A 334 2.07 -24.04 -9.14
N ARG A 335 3.26 -24.28 -9.71
CA ARG A 335 4.05 -25.49 -9.43
C ARG A 335 4.55 -25.48 -7.99
N TRP A 336 5.14 -24.37 -7.55
CA TRP A 336 5.69 -24.20 -6.21
C TRP A 336 4.60 -24.35 -5.14
N ILE A 337 3.45 -23.67 -5.27
CA ILE A 337 2.38 -23.70 -4.26
C ILE A 337 1.78 -25.11 -4.12
N LYS A 338 1.61 -25.84 -5.23
CA LYS A 338 1.10 -27.22 -5.22
C LYS A 338 2.06 -28.20 -4.55
N SER A 339 3.36 -27.97 -4.73
CA SER A 339 4.40 -28.82 -4.15
C SER A 339 4.55 -28.58 -2.64
N ASN A 340 4.46 -27.33 -2.20
CA ASN A 340 4.62 -26.96 -0.78
C ASN A 340 3.34 -27.16 0.05
N TYR A 341 2.15 -27.12 -0.58
CA TYR A 341 0.85 -27.22 0.11
C TYR A 341 -0.08 -28.26 -0.56
N PRO A 342 0.33 -29.54 -0.67
CA PRO A 342 -0.42 -30.56 -1.41
C PRO A 342 -1.85 -30.76 -0.87
N ASN A 343 -2.02 -30.66 0.46
CA ASN A 343 -3.31 -30.83 1.14
C ASN A 343 -4.32 -29.71 0.85
N MET A 344 -3.86 -28.57 0.33
CA MET A 344 -4.70 -27.40 0.03
C MET A 344 -5.09 -27.30 -1.44
N LYS A 345 -4.55 -28.17 -2.31
CA LYS A 345 -4.75 -28.15 -3.77
C LYS A 345 -6.21 -28.13 -4.23
N LYS A 346 -7.10 -28.83 -3.51
CA LYS A 346 -8.54 -28.89 -3.81
C LYS A 346 -9.38 -27.83 -3.07
N LYS A 347 -8.80 -27.16 -2.07
CA LYS A 347 -9.48 -26.19 -1.19
C LYS A 347 -9.25 -24.75 -1.63
N CYS A 348 -8.10 -24.47 -2.24
CA CYS A 348 -7.67 -23.13 -2.61
C CYS A 348 -7.57 -22.98 -4.14
N PRO A 349 -7.89 -21.79 -4.67
CA PRO A 349 -7.79 -21.54 -6.09
C PRO A 349 -6.31 -21.47 -6.53
N SER A 350 -6.05 -21.82 -7.78
CA SER A 350 -4.78 -21.54 -8.48
C SER A 350 -5.03 -20.50 -9.57
N PHE A 351 -3.97 -19.84 -10.05
CA PHE A 351 -4.12 -19.03 -11.26
C PHE A 351 -4.44 -19.92 -12.46
N LEU A 352 -5.34 -19.47 -13.31
CA LEU A 352 -5.51 -20.06 -14.64
C LEU A 352 -4.24 -19.76 -15.45
N THR A 353 -3.72 -20.76 -16.17
CA THR A 353 -2.65 -20.56 -17.15
C THR A 353 -3.17 -19.60 -18.23
N ALA A 354 -2.42 -18.54 -18.48
CA ALA A 354 -2.80 -17.45 -19.38
C ALA A 354 -2.55 -17.75 -20.87
#